data_AF-B9E841-F1
#
_entry.id   AF-B9E841-F1
#
_cell.length_a   1.000
_cell.length_b   1.000
_cell.length_c   1.000
_cell.angle_alpha   90.00
_cell.angle_beta   90.00
_cell.angle_gamma   90.00
#
_symmetry.space_group_name_H-M   'P 1'
#
loop_
_entity.id
_entity.type
_entity.pdbx_description
1 polymer ?
#
loop_
_entity_poly.entity_id
_entity_poly.type
_entity_poly.pdbx_seq_one_letter_code
_entity_poly.pdbx_strand_id
1 'polypeptide(L)'
;MKKVNVLNYGAKGKNIIFDTIGFQRALNIAKQQPVKIYVPEGKYYISKELVIYKHTHLQLHKDAEIIRMSPFALLKNGNKGDQYKGYEGNGFITIEGGTFNQNGHVLNFNNTIMSLGHAREITIKDVTFKNVVQGHAIDACGLDGFKVTGCKFLGFRDDSGERAFSEAIQIDLQLKDSFPKFGAYDATPTKNVIIENCYFGNSGDPLMKPWNRAIGSHASHHDVFYENITVRNNTFEGMGDYALTFLKSKVLHIHDNEFIDCAGGIRYRSTKSGKYTTDLSGNVHKGAAGELTVIRRNTFKGIQAKHAILFQSYEGTKNKDIYIVDNDFENDACSVKIGHASHVVCAQNKNLKDIKKEEVDDFFDVIEAATENVGEK
;
A
#
# COMPACT_ATOMS: atom_id res chain seq x y z
N MET A 1 18.97 -16.89 -17.42
CA MET A 1 18.18 -15.65 -17.62
C MET A 1 18.94 -14.70 -18.54
N LYS A 2 18.32 -14.24 -19.64
CA LYS A 2 18.95 -13.34 -20.62
C LYS A 2 19.18 -11.95 -20.01
N LYS A 3 20.34 -11.33 -20.25
CA LYS A 3 20.63 -9.97 -19.78
C LYS A 3 20.50 -8.99 -20.95
N VAL A 4 19.78 -7.89 -20.76
CA VAL A 4 19.58 -6.86 -21.77
C VAL A 4 19.74 -5.48 -21.18
N ASN A 5 20.12 -4.50 -22.01
CA ASN A 5 20.19 -3.09 -21.64
C ASN A 5 19.24 -2.31 -22.53
N VAL A 6 18.38 -1.45 -21.97
CA VAL A 6 17.36 -0.69 -22.73
C VAL A 6 17.95 0.16 -23.87
N LEU A 7 19.21 0.60 -23.75
CA LEU A 7 19.90 1.36 -24.81
C LEU A 7 20.09 0.52 -26.08
N ASN A 8 20.39 -0.77 -25.93
CA ASN A 8 20.54 -1.70 -27.06
C ASN A 8 19.21 -1.96 -27.80
N TYR A 9 18.10 -1.52 -27.24
CA TYR A 9 16.76 -1.66 -27.80
C TYR A 9 16.19 -0.34 -28.31
N GLY A 10 16.96 0.75 -28.21
CA GLY A 10 16.68 2.04 -28.82
C GLY A 10 16.34 3.16 -27.86
N ALA A 11 16.36 2.96 -26.54
CA ALA A 11 16.22 4.06 -25.59
C ALA A 11 17.43 5.02 -25.72
N LYS A 12 17.18 6.33 -25.61
CA LYS A 12 18.20 7.38 -25.84
C LYS A 12 18.38 8.33 -24.66
N GLY A 13 17.45 8.34 -23.71
CA GLY A 13 17.36 9.33 -22.65
C GLY A 13 16.77 10.64 -23.18
N LYS A 14 15.89 11.26 -22.38
CA LYS A 14 15.19 12.52 -22.66
C LYS A 14 14.52 12.55 -24.05
N ASN A 15 14.18 11.39 -24.62
CA ASN A 15 13.55 11.28 -25.92
C ASN A 15 12.27 10.46 -25.81
N ILE A 16 11.14 11.15 -25.83
CA ILE A 16 9.82 10.59 -25.55
C ILE A 16 9.53 9.32 -26.38
N ILE A 17 9.79 9.36 -27.68
CA ILE A 17 9.43 8.27 -28.60
C ILE A 17 10.41 7.10 -28.45
N PHE A 18 11.72 7.40 -28.52
CA PHE A 18 12.76 6.36 -28.49
C PHE A 18 12.86 5.67 -27.13
N ASP A 19 12.67 6.39 -26.02
CA ASP A 19 12.65 5.81 -24.68
C ASP A 19 11.45 4.87 -24.53
N THR A 20 10.24 5.32 -24.88
CA THR A 20 9.03 4.48 -24.81
C THR A 20 9.19 3.19 -25.63
N ILE A 21 9.64 3.30 -26.88
CA ILE A 21 9.84 2.13 -27.76
C ILE A 21 10.96 1.23 -27.24
N GLY A 22 12.08 1.81 -26.83
CA GLY A 22 13.25 1.07 -26.36
C GLY A 22 12.96 0.24 -25.11
N PHE A 23 12.28 0.85 -24.14
CA PHE A 23 11.84 0.15 -22.93
C PHE A 23 10.88 -0.99 -23.27
N GLN A 24 9.83 -0.72 -24.07
CA GLN A 24 8.86 -1.76 -24.40
C GLN A 24 9.48 -2.91 -25.19
N ARG A 25 10.43 -2.63 -26.09
CA ARG A 25 11.17 -3.67 -26.83
C ARG A 25 12.02 -4.54 -25.90
N ALA A 26 12.70 -3.95 -24.93
CA ALA A 26 13.46 -4.71 -23.93
C ALA A 26 12.52 -5.57 -23.05
N LEU A 27 11.38 -5.02 -22.61
CA LEU A 27 10.37 -5.74 -21.83
C LEU A 27 9.74 -6.90 -22.61
N ASN A 28 9.54 -6.75 -23.92
CA ASN A 28 8.97 -7.79 -24.77
C ASN A 28 9.84 -9.06 -24.86
N ILE A 29 11.13 -9.01 -24.49
CA ILE A 29 11.98 -10.21 -24.44
C ILE A 29 11.44 -11.25 -23.45
N ALA A 30 10.80 -10.80 -22.37
CA ALA A 30 10.18 -11.64 -21.36
C ALA A 30 9.06 -12.54 -21.92
N LYS A 31 8.45 -12.19 -23.07
CA LYS A 31 7.43 -13.02 -23.73
C LYS A 31 7.99 -14.37 -24.22
N GLN A 32 9.29 -14.44 -24.46
CA GLN A 32 9.95 -15.62 -25.01
C GLN A 32 10.76 -16.38 -23.94
N GLN A 33 11.34 -15.67 -22.98
CA GLN A 33 12.22 -16.25 -21.97
C GLN A 33 12.41 -15.33 -20.76
N PRO A 34 12.77 -15.87 -19.58
CA PRO A 34 13.16 -15.06 -18.42
C PRO A 34 14.28 -14.07 -18.74
N VAL A 35 14.12 -12.82 -18.30
CA VAL A 35 15.01 -11.71 -18.66
C VAL A 35 15.36 -10.82 -17.47
N LYS A 36 16.61 -10.39 -17.41
CA LYS A 36 17.09 -9.30 -16.57
C LYS A 36 17.38 -8.08 -17.44
N ILE A 37 16.64 -7.00 -17.23
CA ILE A 37 16.70 -5.76 -17.99
C ILE A 37 17.41 -4.72 -17.14
N TYR A 38 18.50 -4.16 -17.66
CA TYR A 38 19.22 -3.06 -17.04
C TYR A 38 18.85 -1.72 -17.67
N VAL A 39 18.58 -0.74 -16.83
CA VAL A 39 18.37 0.67 -17.21
C VAL A 39 19.55 1.48 -16.67
N PRO A 40 20.46 1.97 -17.54
CA PRO A 40 21.57 2.82 -17.13
C PRO A 40 21.10 4.15 -16.53
N GLU A 41 22.02 4.85 -15.88
CA GLU A 41 21.80 6.23 -15.43
C GLU A 41 21.20 7.10 -16.54
N GLY A 42 20.29 8.00 -16.16
CA GLY A 42 19.70 8.96 -17.07
C GLY A 42 18.22 9.19 -16.81
N LYS A 43 17.67 10.18 -17.51
CA LYS A 43 16.25 10.50 -17.49
C LYS A 43 15.60 9.93 -18.74
N TYR A 44 14.54 9.15 -18.60
CA TYR A 44 13.85 8.48 -19.70
C TYR A 44 12.39 8.91 -19.74
N TYR A 45 11.94 9.41 -20.88
CA TYR A 45 10.61 10.00 -21.02
C TYR A 45 9.63 9.02 -21.65
N ILE A 46 8.56 8.69 -20.92
CA ILE A 46 7.61 7.63 -21.31
C ILE A 46 6.26 8.24 -21.68
N SER A 47 5.87 8.14 -22.96
CA SER A 47 4.58 8.67 -23.48
C SER A 47 3.43 7.66 -23.49
N LYS A 48 3.67 6.41 -23.10
CA LYS A 48 2.64 5.36 -23.07
C LYS A 48 2.96 4.33 -22.01
N GLU A 49 1.93 3.64 -21.49
CA GLU A 49 2.14 2.61 -20.48
C GLU A 49 3.07 1.52 -20.99
N LEU A 50 4.09 1.22 -20.20
CA LEU A 50 4.94 0.07 -20.40
C LEU A 50 4.23 -1.17 -19.86
N VAL A 51 4.38 -2.29 -20.56
CA VAL A 51 3.87 -3.60 -20.12
C VAL A 51 5.05 -4.50 -19.77
N ILE A 52 5.13 -4.89 -18.50
CA ILE A 52 6.10 -5.87 -17.98
C ILE A 52 5.46 -7.27 -17.96
N TYR A 53 6.23 -8.29 -18.33
CA TYR A 53 5.73 -9.66 -18.44
C TYR A 53 6.41 -10.57 -17.42
N LYS A 54 5.88 -11.78 -17.28
CA LYS A 54 6.34 -12.75 -16.28
C LYS A 54 7.85 -13.03 -16.34
N HIS A 55 8.45 -13.38 -15.21
CA HIS A 55 9.88 -13.72 -15.09
C HIS A 55 10.84 -12.60 -15.54
N THR A 56 10.51 -11.35 -15.17
CA THR A 56 11.32 -10.17 -15.47
C THR A 56 12.00 -9.63 -14.22
N HIS A 57 13.32 -9.44 -14.26
CA HIS A 57 14.06 -8.60 -13.32
C HIS A 57 14.39 -7.27 -14.01
N LEU A 58 13.64 -6.21 -13.70
CA LEU A 58 13.91 -4.85 -14.17
C LEU A 58 14.79 -4.14 -13.13
N GLN A 59 16.07 -3.97 -13.44
CA GLN A 59 17.06 -3.32 -12.58
C GLN A 59 17.43 -1.95 -13.16
N LEU A 60 17.16 -0.90 -12.40
CA LEU A 60 17.54 0.47 -12.72
C LEU A 60 18.81 0.85 -11.97
N HIS A 61 19.67 1.62 -12.63
CA HIS A 61 20.70 2.38 -11.95
C HIS A 61 20.06 3.31 -10.90
N LYS A 62 20.73 3.53 -9.76
CA LYS A 62 20.18 4.37 -8.67
C LYS A 62 19.81 5.79 -9.12
N ASP A 63 20.53 6.32 -10.10
CA ASP A 63 20.32 7.66 -10.69
C ASP A 63 19.52 7.61 -12.01
N ALA A 64 18.91 6.47 -12.35
CA ALA A 64 17.97 6.39 -13.47
C ALA A 64 16.58 6.85 -13.04
N GLU A 65 15.94 7.67 -13.88
CA GLU A 65 14.60 8.21 -13.64
C GLU A 65 13.70 7.95 -14.86
N ILE A 66 12.65 7.14 -14.66
CA ILE A 66 11.60 6.92 -15.64
C ILE A 66 10.49 7.95 -15.37
N ILE A 67 10.30 8.88 -16.31
CA ILE A 67 9.45 10.06 -16.14
C ILE A 67 8.25 9.95 -17.07
N ARG A 68 7.06 10.09 -16.49
CA ARG A 68 5.82 10.04 -17.24
C ARG A 68 5.56 11.32 -18.02
N MET A 69 5.26 11.17 -19.31
CA MET A 69 4.91 12.24 -20.24
C MET A 69 3.54 12.01 -20.88
N SER A 70 2.64 11.31 -20.19
CA SER A 70 1.33 10.91 -20.70
C SER A 70 0.28 10.86 -19.60
N PRO A 71 -1.03 10.86 -19.94
CA PRO A 71 -2.10 10.77 -18.96
C PRO A 71 -2.34 9.33 -18.45
N PHE A 72 -1.55 8.36 -18.92
CA PHE A 72 -1.74 6.96 -18.62
C PHE A 72 -0.91 6.51 -17.40
N ALA A 73 -0.97 5.22 -17.05
CA ALA A 73 -0.06 4.66 -16.06
C ALA A 73 1.38 4.56 -16.60
N LEU A 74 2.39 4.46 -15.74
CA LEU A 74 3.77 4.25 -16.21
C LEU A 74 4.02 2.78 -16.57
N LEU A 75 3.55 1.85 -15.74
CA LEU A 75 3.82 0.42 -15.88
C LEU A 75 2.59 -0.40 -15.52
N LYS A 76 2.35 -1.48 -16.28
CA LYS A 76 1.34 -2.51 -16.00
C LYS A 76 1.93 -3.90 -16.18
N ASN A 77 1.45 -4.91 -15.45
CA ASN A 77 1.80 -6.31 -15.72
C ASN A 77 0.76 -7.04 -16.61
N GLY A 78 -0.04 -6.29 -17.38
CA GLY A 78 -1.05 -6.86 -18.27
C GLY A 78 -1.47 -5.87 -19.35
N ASN A 79 -1.95 -6.40 -20.47
CA ASN A 79 -2.54 -5.59 -21.53
C ASN A 79 -4.04 -5.45 -21.29
N LYS A 80 -4.62 -4.32 -21.75
CA LYS A 80 -6.07 -4.17 -21.80
C LYS A 80 -6.68 -5.33 -22.60
N GLY A 81 -7.66 -6.02 -22.02
CA GLY A 81 -8.33 -7.16 -22.64
C GLY A 81 -7.77 -8.53 -22.21
N ASP A 82 -6.60 -8.59 -21.56
CA ASP A 82 -6.13 -9.83 -20.95
C ASP A 82 -7.17 -10.34 -19.94
N GLN A 83 -7.43 -11.66 -19.91
CA GLN A 83 -8.48 -12.31 -19.11
C GLN A 83 -7.89 -13.17 -17.98
N TYR A 84 -6.80 -12.73 -17.37
CA TYR A 84 -6.21 -13.44 -16.22
C TYR A 84 -7.25 -13.61 -15.10
N LYS A 85 -7.17 -14.74 -14.41
CA LYS A 85 -8.02 -15.09 -13.26
C LYS A 85 -7.16 -15.56 -12.11
N GLY A 86 -7.65 -15.43 -10.88
CA GLY A 86 -6.86 -15.81 -9.71
C GLY A 86 -5.51 -15.09 -9.73
N TYR A 87 -4.43 -15.86 -9.66
CA TYR A 87 -3.06 -15.34 -9.65
C TYR A 87 -2.27 -15.69 -10.93
N GLU A 88 -2.96 -15.98 -12.04
CA GLU A 88 -2.37 -16.58 -13.26
C GLU A 88 -1.88 -15.58 -14.33
N GLY A 89 -1.85 -14.29 -14.02
CA GLY A 89 -1.27 -13.25 -14.86
C GLY A 89 0.25 -13.16 -14.75
N ASN A 90 0.82 -12.05 -15.23
CA ASN A 90 2.28 -11.92 -15.28
C ASN A 90 2.88 -11.69 -13.89
N GLY A 91 3.36 -12.78 -13.27
CA GLY A 91 4.05 -12.81 -11.98
C GLY A 91 5.55 -13.09 -12.07
N PHE A 92 6.19 -13.36 -10.93
CA PHE A 92 7.63 -13.60 -10.80
C PHE A 92 8.45 -12.41 -11.32
N ILE A 93 8.08 -11.21 -10.88
CA ILE A 93 8.67 -9.95 -11.35
C ILE A 93 9.43 -9.31 -10.20
N THR A 94 10.66 -8.89 -10.47
CA THR A 94 11.45 -8.04 -9.57
C THR A 94 11.71 -6.70 -10.24
N ILE A 95 11.38 -5.60 -9.56
CA ILE A 95 11.74 -4.24 -9.96
C ILE A 95 12.67 -3.68 -8.90
N GLU A 96 13.86 -3.25 -9.29
CA GLU A 96 14.91 -2.87 -8.36
C GLU A 96 15.58 -1.56 -8.76
N GLY A 97 15.70 -0.62 -7.82
CA GLY A 97 16.47 0.61 -7.97
C GLY A 97 15.76 1.72 -8.76
N GLY A 98 16.43 2.87 -8.83
CA GLY A 98 16.04 4.02 -9.62
C GLY A 98 14.77 4.72 -9.14
N THR A 99 14.23 5.58 -10.01
CA THR A 99 13.06 6.40 -9.72
C THR A 99 11.98 6.25 -10.79
N PHE A 100 10.74 6.05 -10.36
CA PHE A 100 9.54 6.21 -11.18
C PHE A 100 8.86 7.53 -10.80
N ASN A 101 8.88 8.49 -11.72
CA ASN A 101 8.35 9.83 -11.52
C ASN A 101 7.07 10.02 -12.35
N GLN A 102 5.94 10.20 -11.68
CA GLN A 102 4.67 10.49 -12.34
C GLN A 102 4.59 11.92 -12.93
N ASN A 103 5.56 12.76 -12.56
CA ASN A 103 5.74 14.13 -13.03
C ASN A 103 4.60 15.08 -12.65
N GLY A 104 3.91 14.83 -11.54
CA GLY A 104 2.69 15.54 -11.11
C GLY A 104 2.85 17.02 -10.75
N HIS A 105 4.07 17.44 -10.41
CA HIS A 105 4.39 18.86 -10.19
C HIS A 105 4.35 19.67 -11.49
N VAL A 106 4.51 19.02 -12.64
CA VAL A 106 4.40 19.64 -13.99
C VAL A 106 3.08 19.25 -14.67
N LEU A 107 2.78 17.95 -14.73
CA LEU A 107 1.69 17.37 -15.50
C LEU A 107 0.58 16.90 -14.54
N ASN A 108 -0.50 17.67 -14.48
CA ASN A 108 -1.66 17.37 -13.64
C ASN A 108 -2.57 16.30 -14.26
N PHE A 109 -2.04 15.09 -14.45
CA PHE A 109 -2.80 13.95 -14.96
C PHE A 109 -2.97 12.89 -13.87
N ASN A 110 -4.23 12.68 -13.47
CA ASN A 110 -4.60 11.59 -12.58
C ASN A 110 -4.31 10.23 -13.22
N ASN A 111 -3.42 9.46 -12.60
CA ASN A 111 -3.27 8.02 -12.86
C ASN A 111 -2.40 7.37 -11.77
N THR A 112 -2.19 6.07 -11.92
CA THR A 112 -1.29 5.26 -11.09
C THR A 112 0.10 5.14 -11.74
N ILE A 113 1.18 5.01 -10.98
CA ILE A 113 2.50 4.66 -11.56
C ILE A 113 2.52 3.19 -12.00
N MET A 114 2.32 2.24 -11.07
CA MET A 114 2.29 0.79 -11.36
C MET A 114 0.92 0.19 -11.10
N SER A 115 0.29 -0.39 -12.13
CA SER A 115 -0.93 -1.20 -11.96
C SER A 115 -0.60 -2.68 -12.11
N LEU A 116 -0.70 -3.42 -10.99
CA LEU A 116 -0.29 -4.82 -10.86
C LEU A 116 -1.52 -5.67 -10.52
N GLY A 117 -1.84 -6.61 -11.40
CA GLY A 117 -3.06 -7.41 -11.30
C GLY A 117 -2.82 -8.90 -11.55
N HIS A 118 -3.58 -9.75 -10.85
CA HIS A 118 -3.62 -11.21 -11.02
C HIS A 118 -2.22 -11.83 -11.10
N ALA A 119 -1.38 -11.67 -10.08
CA ALA A 119 0.01 -12.12 -10.19
C ALA A 119 0.52 -12.81 -8.93
N ARG A 120 1.52 -13.67 -9.12
CA ARG A 120 2.30 -14.24 -8.02
C ARG A 120 3.66 -13.58 -7.93
N GLU A 121 4.21 -13.51 -6.73
CA GLU A 121 5.62 -13.20 -6.48
C GLU A 121 6.11 -11.93 -7.19
N ILE A 122 5.61 -10.78 -6.74
CA ILE A 122 6.10 -9.48 -7.17
C ILE A 122 6.98 -8.88 -6.07
N THR A 123 8.21 -8.52 -6.41
CA THR A 123 9.14 -7.82 -5.52
C THR A 123 9.49 -6.45 -6.07
N ILE A 124 9.34 -5.41 -5.27
CA ILE A 124 9.77 -4.04 -5.57
C ILE A 124 10.78 -3.63 -4.50
N LYS A 125 12.00 -3.31 -4.91
CA LYS A 125 13.13 -3.11 -4.01
C LYS A 125 13.90 -1.83 -4.32
N ASP A 126 14.18 -1.03 -3.30
CA ASP A 126 15.04 0.17 -3.42
C ASP A 126 14.57 1.17 -4.50
N VAL A 127 13.25 1.26 -4.73
CA VAL A 127 12.64 2.13 -5.75
C VAL A 127 12.12 3.42 -5.12
N THR A 128 12.38 4.56 -5.77
CA THR A 128 11.70 5.82 -5.43
C THR A 128 10.51 6.06 -6.35
N PHE A 129 9.32 6.19 -5.78
CA PHE A 129 8.10 6.65 -6.44
C PHE A 129 7.87 8.11 -6.09
N LYS A 130 7.69 8.98 -7.09
CA LYS A 130 7.46 10.40 -6.80
C LYS A 130 6.40 11.09 -7.65
N ASN A 131 5.85 12.13 -7.04
CA ASN A 131 5.00 13.15 -7.66
C ASN A 131 3.71 12.61 -8.27
N VAL A 132 2.99 11.81 -7.48
CA VAL A 132 1.74 11.19 -7.91
C VAL A 132 0.60 12.21 -7.86
N VAL A 133 -0.25 12.20 -8.88
CA VAL A 133 -1.47 13.01 -8.93
C VAL A 133 -2.66 12.08 -8.77
N GLN A 134 -3.41 12.24 -7.68
CA GLN A 134 -4.75 11.67 -7.42
C GLN A 134 -4.93 10.13 -7.49
N GLY A 135 -4.02 9.38 -8.08
CA GLY A 135 -4.02 7.92 -8.16
C GLY A 135 -3.11 7.28 -7.11
N HIS A 136 -2.49 6.16 -7.48
CA HIS A 136 -1.65 5.37 -6.58
C HIS A 136 -0.20 5.33 -7.09
N ALA A 137 0.79 5.16 -6.22
CA ALA A 137 2.12 4.79 -6.71
C ALA A 137 2.10 3.32 -7.17
N ILE A 138 1.49 2.45 -6.37
CA ILE A 138 1.26 1.05 -6.70
C ILE A 138 -0.20 0.71 -6.43
N ASP A 139 -0.87 0.20 -7.45
CA ASP A 139 -2.20 -0.38 -7.38
C ASP A 139 -2.07 -1.89 -7.54
N ALA A 140 -2.08 -2.63 -6.42
CA ALA A 140 -1.86 -4.06 -6.34
C ALA A 140 -3.16 -4.79 -6.02
N CYS A 141 -3.74 -5.46 -7.03
CA CYS A 141 -5.03 -6.14 -6.90
C CYS A 141 -4.92 -7.62 -7.28
N GLY A 142 -5.40 -8.52 -6.41
CA GLY A 142 -5.31 -9.96 -6.62
C GLY A 142 -3.86 -10.46 -6.79
N LEU A 143 -2.97 -10.11 -5.85
CA LEU A 143 -1.60 -10.64 -5.81
C LEU A 143 -1.43 -11.72 -4.72
N ASP A 144 -0.61 -12.72 -4.99
CA ASP A 144 -0.17 -13.72 -4.00
C ASP A 144 1.36 -13.69 -3.89
N GLY A 145 1.86 -13.15 -2.77
CA GLY A 145 3.29 -12.88 -2.60
C GLY A 145 3.67 -11.53 -3.19
N PHE A 146 3.47 -10.47 -2.41
CA PHE A 146 3.82 -9.10 -2.80
C PHE A 146 4.76 -8.48 -1.77
N LYS A 147 5.99 -8.16 -2.20
CA LYS A 147 7.02 -7.59 -1.34
C LYS A 147 7.43 -6.19 -1.83
N VAL A 148 7.39 -5.21 -0.95
CA VAL A 148 7.92 -3.87 -1.17
C VAL A 148 8.96 -3.58 -0.08
N THR A 149 10.20 -3.28 -0.45
CA THR A 149 11.24 -3.02 0.55
C THR A 149 12.27 -1.98 0.15
N GLY A 150 12.72 -1.16 1.11
CA GLY A 150 13.72 -0.11 0.85
C GLY A 150 13.21 1.03 -0.03
N CYS A 151 11.90 1.11 -0.27
CA CYS A 151 11.31 2.04 -1.23
C CYS A 151 10.97 3.39 -0.59
N LYS A 152 10.84 4.41 -1.43
CA LYS A 152 10.42 5.77 -1.03
C LYS A 152 9.18 6.19 -1.80
N PHE A 153 8.19 6.75 -1.13
CA PHE A 153 6.95 7.24 -1.71
C PHE A 153 6.79 8.72 -1.41
N LEU A 154 7.11 9.56 -2.39
CA LEU A 154 7.40 10.97 -2.17
C LEU A 154 6.47 11.87 -2.99
N GLY A 155 5.62 12.64 -2.31
CA GLY A 155 4.81 13.65 -2.98
C GLY A 155 3.53 13.10 -3.60
N PHE A 156 2.41 13.62 -3.11
CA PHE A 156 1.06 13.41 -3.62
C PHE A 156 0.38 14.77 -3.86
N ARG A 157 -0.37 14.85 -4.95
CA ARG A 157 -1.14 16.03 -5.35
C ARG A 157 -2.60 15.65 -5.55
N ASP A 158 -3.47 16.33 -4.82
CA ASP A 158 -4.91 16.18 -4.89
C ASP A 158 -5.57 17.56 -4.89
N ASP A 159 -5.63 18.19 -6.05
CA ASP A 159 -6.17 19.54 -6.20
C ASP A 159 -7.69 19.59 -5.96
N SER A 160 -8.41 18.47 -6.17
CA SER A 160 -9.86 18.43 -5.93
C SER A 160 -10.21 18.20 -4.46
N GLY A 161 -9.30 17.64 -3.66
CA GLY A 161 -9.56 17.23 -2.27
C GLY A 161 -10.46 16.00 -2.15
N GLU A 162 -10.91 15.43 -3.27
CA GLU A 162 -11.83 14.29 -3.31
C GLU A 162 -11.08 12.95 -3.27
N ARG A 163 -9.74 12.97 -3.31
CA ARG A 163 -8.89 11.79 -3.39
C ARG A 163 -8.11 11.54 -2.10
N ALA A 164 -8.63 12.05 -0.98
CA ALA A 164 -8.18 11.76 0.39
C ALA A 164 -8.06 10.27 0.71
N PHE A 165 -8.80 9.42 -0.03
CA PHE A 165 -8.73 7.98 0.15
C PHE A 165 -7.60 7.28 -0.59
N SER A 166 -6.91 7.94 -1.51
CA SER A 166 -5.88 7.29 -2.33
C SER A 166 -4.65 6.94 -1.52
N GLU A 167 -4.31 5.65 -1.55
CA GLU A 167 -3.13 5.11 -0.91
C GLU A 167 -1.93 5.15 -1.85
N ALA A 168 -0.72 5.40 -1.31
CA ALA A 168 0.51 5.23 -2.08
C ALA A 168 0.65 3.79 -2.58
N ILE A 169 0.37 2.83 -1.71
CA ILE A 169 0.25 1.41 -2.04
C ILE A 169 -1.17 0.96 -1.72
N GLN A 170 -1.97 0.74 -2.75
CA GLN A 170 -3.27 0.09 -2.64
C GLN A 170 -3.09 -1.42 -2.71
N ILE A 171 -3.67 -2.14 -1.75
CA ILE A 171 -3.69 -3.61 -1.64
C ILE A 171 -5.14 -4.04 -1.71
N ASP A 172 -5.64 -4.42 -2.88
CA ASP A 172 -7.08 -4.55 -3.11
C ASP A 172 -7.47 -5.88 -3.80
N LEU A 173 -8.76 -6.02 -4.09
CA LEU A 173 -9.36 -7.17 -4.80
C LEU A 173 -9.45 -6.91 -6.30
N GLN A 174 -9.48 -7.98 -7.11
CA GLN A 174 -9.80 -7.89 -8.54
C GLN A 174 -11.30 -7.65 -8.77
N LEU A 175 -11.69 -6.38 -8.69
CA LEU A 175 -13.05 -5.89 -8.93
C LEU A 175 -13.04 -4.76 -9.97
N LYS A 176 -14.17 -4.59 -10.67
CA LYS A 176 -14.32 -3.55 -11.70
C LYS A 176 -14.06 -2.13 -11.18
N ASP A 177 -14.54 -1.83 -9.97
CA ASP A 177 -14.39 -0.51 -9.36
C ASP A 177 -12.99 -0.28 -8.77
N SER A 178 -12.25 -1.34 -8.46
CA SER A 178 -10.92 -1.27 -7.84
C SER A 178 -9.80 -1.31 -8.90
N PHE A 179 -9.87 -2.25 -9.85
CA PHE A 179 -8.82 -2.47 -10.85
C PHE A 179 -9.36 -2.55 -12.30
N PRO A 180 -9.83 -1.44 -12.91
CA PRO A 180 -10.42 -1.44 -14.25
C PRO A 180 -9.39 -1.48 -15.40
N LYS A 181 -8.24 -2.16 -15.22
CA LYS A 181 -7.10 -2.07 -16.16
C LYS A 181 -7.04 -3.27 -17.13
N PHE A 182 -7.18 -4.47 -16.60
CA PHE A 182 -7.17 -5.77 -17.30
C PHE A 182 -7.53 -6.87 -16.29
N GLY A 183 -7.69 -8.12 -16.76
CA GLY A 183 -8.04 -9.25 -15.91
C GLY A 183 -9.54 -9.44 -15.74
N ALA A 184 -9.90 -10.55 -15.11
CA ALA A 184 -11.28 -10.86 -14.75
C ALA A 184 -11.64 -10.23 -13.40
N TYR A 185 -12.85 -9.71 -13.27
CA TYR A 185 -13.37 -9.19 -12.00
C TYR A 185 -13.93 -10.34 -11.14
N ASP A 186 -13.05 -11.24 -10.70
CA ASP A 186 -13.38 -12.48 -10.00
C ASP A 186 -13.23 -12.38 -8.47
N ALA A 187 -13.09 -11.17 -7.95
CA ALA A 187 -12.90 -10.87 -6.53
C ALA A 187 -11.64 -11.50 -5.91
N THR A 188 -10.65 -11.90 -6.72
CA THR A 188 -9.39 -12.44 -6.20
C THR A 188 -8.73 -11.48 -5.19
N PRO A 189 -8.47 -11.92 -3.95
CA PRO A 189 -7.85 -11.08 -2.93
C PRO A 189 -6.35 -10.98 -3.07
N THR A 190 -5.80 -9.84 -2.67
CA THR A 190 -4.36 -9.73 -2.42
C THR A 190 -4.00 -10.31 -1.05
N LYS A 191 -3.00 -11.19 -1.01
CA LYS A 191 -2.53 -11.90 0.19
C LYS A 191 -1.03 -12.12 0.19
N ASN A 192 -0.49 -12.51 1.35
CA ASN A 192 0.95 -12.74 1.56
C ASN A 192 1.77 -11.49 1.20
N VAL A 193 1.50 -10.40 1.91
CA VAL A 193 2.08 -9.07 1.65
C VAL A 193 3.11 -8.71 2.71
N ILE A 194 4.27 -8.22 2.27
CA ILE A 194 5.31 -7.65 3.15
C ILE A 194 5.70 -6.28 2.62
N ILE A 195 5.48 -5.24 3.43
CA ILE A 195 5.95 -3.88 3.16
C ILE A 195 6.88 -3.46 4.29
N GLU A 196 8.17 -3.31 3.98
CA GLU A 196 9.19 -3.10 5.01
C GLU A 196 10.33 -2.15 4.65
N ASN A 197 10.89 -1.46 5.64
CA ASN A 197 12.04 -0.57 5.44
C ASN A 197 11.77 0.55 4.42
N CYS A 198 10.52 1.02 4.31
CA CYS A 198 10.11 2.06 3.36
C CYS A 198 9.86 3.40 4.06
N TYR A 199 9.95 4.47 3.28
CA TYR A 199 9.65 5.84 3.74
C TYR A 199 8.53 6.46 2.89
N PHE A 200 7.59 7.12 3.54
CA PHE A 200 6.45 7.81 2.92
C PHE A 200 6.43 9.26 3.40
N GLY A 201 6.44 10.22 2.47
CA GLY A 201 6.52 11.64 2.83
C GLY A 201 6.36 12.59 1.66
N ASN A 202 6.80 13.84 1.85
CA ASN A 202 6.80 14.85 0.80
C ASN A 202 7.99 14.65 -0.16
N SER A 203 7.84 15.02 -1.44
CA SER A 203 8.97 15.12 -2.37
C SER A 203 9.71 16.45 -2.26
N GLY A 204 9.06 17.51 -1.74
CA GLY A 204 9.59 18.87 -1.75
C GLY A 204 9.47 19.58 -3.10
N ASP A 205 8.98 18.89 -4.14
CA ASP A 205 8.70 19.50 -5.44
C ASP A 205 7.47 20.43 -5.35
N PRO A 206 7.38 21.48 -6.19
CA PRO A 206 6.24 22.40 -6.17
C PRO A 206 4.89 21.68 -6.30
N LEU A 207 3.89 22.16 -5.55
CA LEU A 207 2.52 21.64 -5.52
C LEU A 207 2.37 20.23 -4.90
N MET A 208 3.47 19.61 -4.47
CA MET A 208 3.45 18.29 -3.86
C MET A 208 3.36 18.39 -2.34
N LYS A 209 2.56 17.50 -1.76
CA LYS A 209 2.38 17.34 -0.30
C LYS A 209 2.75 15.90 0.10
N PRO A 210 2.91 15.59 1.39
CA PRO A 210 2.86 14.20 1.82
C PRO A 210 1.58 13.49 1.34
N TRP A 211 1.61 12.16 1.32
CA TRP A 211 0.45 11.35 0.95
C TRP A 211 -0.70 11.53 1.95
N ASN A 212 -1.94 11.38 1.48
CA ASN A 212 -3.08 11.31 2.41
C ASN A 212 -3.07 9.98 3.17
N ARG A 213 -2.84 8.87 2.45
CA ARG A 213 -2.67 7.53 3.01
C ARG A 213 -1.44 6.86 2.40
N ALA A 214 -0.67 6.16 3.21
CA ALA A 214 0.49 5.43 2.73
C ALA A 214 0.09 4.07 2.17
N ILE A 215 -0.57 3.24 2.97
CA ILE A 215 -0.90 1.86 2.61
C ILE A 215 -2.33 1.56 3.03
N GLY A 216 -3.06 0.85 2.18
CA GLY A 216 -4.39 0.41 2.58
C GLY A 216 -5.19 -0.35 1.55
N SER A 217 -6.42 -0.65 1.94
CA SER A 217 -7.41 -1.37 1.17
C SER A 217 -8.80 -0.76 1.37
N HIS A 218 -9.59 -0.72 0.30
CA HIS A 218 -10.96 -0.21 0.36
C HIS A 218 -11.93 -0.94 -0.59
N ALA A 219 -11.46 -1.92 -1.36
CA ALA A 219 -12.31 -2.89 -2.03
C ALA A 219 -12.82 -3.98 -1.07
N SER A 220 -14.03 -4.48 -1.34
CA SER A 220 -14.64 -5.53 -0.55
C SER A 220 -15.64 -6.34 -1.37
N HIS A 221 -15.72 -7.62 -1.06
CA HIS A 221 -16.68 -8.57 -1.61
C HIS A 221 -17.19 -9.53 -0.53
N HIS A 222 -18.39 -10.08 -0.64
CA HIS A 222 -18.89 -11.09 0.32
C HIS A 222 -17.91 -12.27 0.46
N ASP A 223 -17.65 -12.71 1.69
CA ASP A 223 -16.80 -13.85 2.07
C ASP A 223 -15.37 -13.89 1.52
N VAL A 224 -14.88 -12.76 1.01
CA VAL A 224 -13.49 -12.58 0.59
C VAL A 224 -12.74 -11.72 1.60
N PHE A 225 -11.60 -12.22 2.08
CA PHE A 225 -10.76 -11.55 3.07
C PHE A 225 -9.37 -11.32 2.49
N TYR A 226 -8.77 -10.19 2.87
CA TYR A 226 -7.33 -10.03 2.73
C TYR A 226 -6.63 -10.97 3.72
N GLU A 227 -5.41 -11.41 3.43
CA GLU A 227 -4.77 -12.42 4.28
C GLU A 227 -3.26 -12.23 4.38
N ASN A 228 -2.73 -12.41 5.59
CA ASN A 228 -1.30 -12.43 5.88
C ASN A 228 -0.57 -11.17 5.36
N ILE A 229 -0.87 -10.04 5.99
CA ILE A 229 -0.28 -8.74 5.67
C ILE A 229 0.68 -8.32 6.79
N THR A 230 1.91 -7.99 6.44
CA THR A 230 2.92 -7.46 7.35
C THR A 230 3.40 -6.08 6.88
N VAL A 231 3.27 -5.08 7.73
CA VAL A 231 3.82 -3.72 7.56
C VAL A 231 4.79 -3.45 8.70
N ARG A 232 6.09 -3.37 8.40
CA ARG A 232 7.11 -3.22 9.45
C ARG A 232 8.29 -2.33 9.11
N ASN A 233 8.93 -1.73 10.11
CA ASN A 233 10.14 -0.92 9.91
C ASN A 233 9.95 0.21 8.88
N ASN A 234 8.75 0.79 8.79
CA ASN A 234 8.48 1.90 7.88
C ASN A 234 8.38 3.22 8.64
N THR A 235 8.67 4.32 7.95
CA THR A 235 8.45 5.68 8.45
C THR A 235 7.36 6.34 7.61
N PHE A 236 6.30 6.80 8.27
CA PHE A 236 5.20 7.55 7.68
C PHE A 236 5.24 8.98 8.21
N GLU A 237 5.56 9.95 7.34
CA GLU A 237 5.76 11.34 7.75
C GLU A 237 4.75 12.28 7.09
N GLY A 238 3.98 13.01 7.91
CA GLY A 238 3.10 14.08 7.48
C GLY A 238 1.81 13.61 6.78
N MET A 239 1.36 12.36 6.98
CA MET A 239 0.21 11.82 6.26
C MET A 239 -1.07 12.64 6.51
N GLY A 240 -1.80 13.00 5.45
CA GLY A 240 -2.97 13.89 5.52
C GLY A 240 -4.25 13.26 6.08
N ASP A 241 -4.33 11.93 6.13
CA ASP A 241 -5.40 11.13 6.74
C ASP A 241 -4.75 10.05 7.64
N TYR A 242 -5.46 8.96 7.94
CA TYR A 242 -4.84 7.77 8.55
C TYR A 242 -3.76 7.21 7.62
N ALA A 243 -2.51 7.20 8.09
CA ALA A 243 -1.36 6.67 7.35
C ALA A 243 -1.62 5.24 6.84
N LEU A 244 -2.23 4.40 7.67
CA LEU A 244 -2.65 3.05 7.32
C LEU A 244 -4.17 2.91 7.41
N THR A 245 -4.82 2.39 6.37
CA THR A 245 -6.24 2.00 6.41
C THR A 245 -6.42 0.58 5.88
N PHE A 246 -6.74 -0.37 6.74
CA PHE A 246 -7.02 -1.75 6.35
C PHE A 246 -8.48 -2.12 6.59
N LEU A 247 -8.94 -3.10 5.83
CA LEU A 247 -10.31 -3.59 5.84
C LEU A 247 -10.29 -5.12 5.96
N LYS A 248 -11.08 -5.68 6.88
CA LYS A 248 -11.40 -7.12 7.04
C LYS A 248 -10.36 -8.11 6.48
N SER A 249 -9.22 -8.20 7.17
CA SER A 249 -8.17 -9.18 6.88
C SER A 249 -8.19 -10.34 7.88
N LYS A 250 -7.62 -11.47 7.47
CA LYS A 250 -7.17 -12.56 8.35
C LYS A 250 -5.66 -12.41 8.53
N VAL A 251 -5.22 -12.14 9.75
CA VAL A 251 -3.80 -11.92 10.08
C VAL A 251 -3.24 -10.62 9.49
N LEU A 252 -3.17 -9.59 10.33
CA LEU A 252 -2.53 -8.31 10.04
C LEU A 252 -1.48 -8.00 11.12
N HIS A 253 -0.24 -7.83 10.70
CA HIS A 253 0.86 -7.44 11.57
C HIS A 253 1.36 -6.05 11.19
N ILE A 254 1.26 -5.10 12.12
CA ILE A 254 1.80 -3.74 11.98
C ILE A 254 2.77 -3.51 13.12
N HIS A 255 4.07 -3.51 12.84
CA HIS A 255 5.05 -3.42 13.91
C HIS A 255 6.35 -2.71 13.58
N ASP A 256 7.00 -2.15 14.60
CA ASP A 256 8.30 -1.49 14.45
C ASP A 256 8.24 -0.31 13.44
N ASN A 257 7.09 0.37 13.31
CA ASN A 257 6.93 1.53 12.42
C ASN A 257 6.94 2.86 13.18
N GLU A 258 7.30 3.92 12.49
CA GLU A 258 7.24 5.30 13.00
C GLU A 258 6.17 6.10 12.24
N PHE A 259 5.29 6.75 13.00
CA PHE A 259 4.27 7.67 12.49
C PHE A 259 4.61 9.07 13.01
N ILE A 260 5.06 9.95 12.12
CA ILE A 260 5.57 11.28 12.45
C ILE A 260 4.65 12.32 11.85
N ASP A 261 4.09 13.20 12.68
CA ASP A 261 3.25 14.34 12.28
C ASP A 261 2.09 13.97 11.32
N CYS A 262 1.56 12.75 11.48
CA CYS A 262 0.43 12.27 10.70
C CYS A 262 -0.90 12.76 11.28
N ALA A 263 -1.90 12.98 10.42
CA ALA A 263 -3.25 13.29 10.87
C ALA A 263 -3.84 12.15 11.73
N GLY A 264 -3.64 10.89 11.31
CA GLY A 264 -3.93 9.69 12.09
C GLY A 264 -2.93 8.57 11.79
N GLY A 265 -2.78 7.60 12.70
CA GLY A 265 -1.87 6.49 12.51
C GLY A 265 -2.51 5.34 11.73
N ILE A 266 -3.24 4.49 12.43
CA ILE A 266 -3.80 3.24 11.91
C ILE A 266 -5.31 3.26 12.02
N ARG A 267 -6.01 2.94 10.92
CA ARG A 267 -7.44 2.64 10.93
C ARG A 267 -7.70 1.23 10.43
N TYR A 268 -8.41 0.45 11.21
CA TYR A 268 -8.86 -0.89 10.84
C TYR A 268 -10.38 -0.94 10.79
N ARG A 269 -10.96 -1.45 9.69
CA ARG A 269 -12.40 -1.39 9.41
C ARG A 269 -13.01 -2.77 9.21
N SER A 270 -14.21 -2.98 9.75
CA SER A 270 -15.11 -4.02 9.24
C SER A 270 -16.01 -3.45 8.13
N THR A 271 -16.85 -4.27 7.52
CA THR A 271 -17.79 -3.84 6.49
C THR A 271 -19.22 -3.76 7.04
N LYS A 272 -19.95 -2.70 6.69
CA LYS A 272 -21.42 -2.69 6.83
C LYS A 272 -22.05 -3.47 5.70
N SER A 273 -23.23 -4.03 5.95
CA SER A 273 -24.11 -4.54 4.89
C SER A 273 -24.32 -3.48 3.80
N GLY A 274 -24.33 -3.89 2.53
CA GLY A 274 -24.55 -3.02 1.38
C GLY A 274 -23.53 -3.28 0.30
N LYS A 275 -23.04 -2.23 -0.37
CA LYS A 275 -22.08 -2.33 -1.49
C LYS A 275 -20.84 -3.17 -1.15
N TYR A 276 -20.37 -3.12 0.09
CA TYR A 276 -19.15 -3.81 0.53
C TYR A 276 -19.36 -5.29 0.88
N THR A 277 -20.59 -5.79 0.82
CA THR A 277 -20.95 -7.18 1.13
C THR A 277 -21.75 -7.81 -0.02
N THR A 278 -21.65 -7.23 -1.22
CA THR A 278 -22.28 -7.75 -2.43
C THR A 278 -21.44 -8.90 -3.00
N ASP A 279 -22.09 -9.99 -3.41
CA ASP A 279 -21.46 -11.10 -4.14
C ASP A 279 -21.42 -10.86 -5.66
N LEU A 280 -20.76 -11.75 -6.43
CA LEU A 280 -20.65 -11.60 -7.90
C LEU A 280 -21.99 -11.71 -8.63
N SER A 281 -23.00 -12.29 -7.98
CA SER A 281 -24.38 -12.38 -8.48
C SER A 281 -25.21 -11.13 -8.16
N GLY A 282 -24.65 -10.19 -7.39
CA GLY A 282 -25.31 -8.96 -6.98
C GLY A 282 -26.12 -9.05 -5.68
N ASN A 283 -26.09 -10.18 -4.96
CA ASN A 283 -26.82 -10.31 -3.70
C ASN A 283 -26.06 -9.62 -2.57
N VAL A 284 -26.79 -8.89 -1.71
CA VAL A 284 -26.23 -8.18 -0.55
C VAL A 284 -26.29 -9.07 0.68
N HIS A 285 -25.16 -9.22 1.37
CA HIS A 285 -25.03 -10.03 2.57
C HIS A 285 -24.81 -9.17 3.83
N LYS A 286 -24.80 -9.82 5.00
CA LYS A 286 -24.47 -9.16 6.28
C LYS A 286 -23.02 -8.65 6.28
N GLY A 287 -22.72 -7.73 7.20
CA GLY A 287 -21.36 -7.24 7.44
C GLY A 287 -20.38 -8.38 7.75
N ALA A 288 -19.11 -8.16 7.41
CA ALA A 288 -18.02 -9.06 7.74
C ALA A 288 -16.88 -8.29 8.44
N ALA A 289 -16.25 -8.94 9.41
CA ALA A 289 -15.13 -8.40 10.17
C ALA A 289 -13.92 -9.32 10.03
N GLY A 290 -12.73 -8.73 10.13
CA GLY A 290 -11.49 -9.50 10.12
C GLY A 290 -11.12 -10.04 11.49
N GLU A 291 -10.03 -10.79 11.52
CA GLU A 291 -9.51 -11.46 12.72
C GLU A 291 -7.99 -11.41 12.76
N LEU A 292 -7.45 -11.44 13.98
CA LEU A 292 -6.04 -11.43 14.30
C LEU A 292 -5.31 -10.19 13.76
N THR A 293 -5.41 -9.09 14.49
CA THR A 293 -4.67 -7.85 14.20
C THR A 293 -3.69 -7.58 15.33
N VAL A 294 -2.39 -7.55 15.01
CA VAL A 294 -1.32 -7.26 15.96
C VAL A 294 -0.65 -5.94 15.59
N ILE A 295 -0.81 -4.93 16.45
CA ILE A 295 -0.19 -3.62 16.37
C ILE A 295 0.81 -3.51 17.52
N ARG A 296 2.11 -3.63 17.22
CA ARG A 296 3.13 -3.65 18.28
C ARG A 296 4.39 -2.87 18.01
N ARG A 297 5.02 -2.31 19.04
CA ARG A 297 6.30 -1.58 18.92
C ARG A 297 6.30 -0.50 17.85
N ASN A 298 5.17 0.18 17.65
CA ASN A 298 5.11 1.35 16.79
C ASN A 298 5.28 2.60 17.64
N THR A 299 5.90 3.62 17.05
CA THR A 299 6.04 4.95 17.66
C THR A 299 5.09 5.92 16.96
N PHE A 300 4.20 6.54 17.73
CA PHE A 300 3.30 7.59 17.27
C PHE A 300 3.76 8.93 17.83
N LYS A 301 4.33 9.77 16.95
CA LYS A 301 4.90 11.07 17.28
C LYS A 301 4.14 12.17 16.57
N GLY A 302 3.57 13.11 17.33
CA GLY A 302 2.92 14.29 16.77
C GLY A 302 1.61 14.01 16.01
N ILE A 303 0.81 13.03 16.43
CA ILE A 303 -0.52 12.81 15.83
C ILE A 303 -1.45 14.01 16.15
N GLN A 304 -2.02 14.65 15.13
CA GLN A 304 -2.61 16.00 15.29
C GLN A 304 -4.14 16.06 15.28
N ALA A 305 -4.82 15.27 14.45
CA ALA A 305 -6.24 15.51 14.10
C ALA A 305 -7.16 14.31 14.29
N LYS A 306 -6.61 13.10 14.36
CA LYS A 306 -7.34 11.84 14.45
C LYS A 306 -6.70 10.92 15.50
N HIS A 307 -7.26 9.72 15.65
CA HIS A 307 -6.70 8.73 16.56
C HIS A 307 -5.35 8.20 16.04
N ALA A 308 -4.45 7.88 16.97
CA ALA A 308 -3.26 7.10 16.65
C ALA A 308 -3.66 5.70 16.17
N ILE A 309 -4.65 5.09 16.81
CA ILE A 309 -5.25 3.81 16.37
C ILE A 309 -6.77 3.91 16.45
N LEU A 310 -7.46 3.56 15.36
CA LEU A 310 -8.91 3.48 15.28
C LEU A 310 -9.34 2.09 14.76
N PHE A 311 -10.02 1.31 15.60
CA PHE A 311 -10.84 0.20 15.14
C PHE A 311 -12.28 0.70 14.92
N GLN A 312 -12.69 0.73 13.66
CA GLN A 312 -14.01 1.17 13.23
C GLN A 312 -14.80 -0.02 12.70
N SER A 313 -15.39 -0.77 13.64
CA SER A 313 -16.33 -1.85 13.32
C SER A 313 -17.77 -1.41 13.62
N TYR A 314 -18.74 -2.32 13.50
CA TYR A 314 -20.17 -2.00 13.59
C TYR A 314 -20.92 -3.09 14.37
N GLU A 315 -22.10 -2.75 14.90
CA GLU A 315 -22.99 -3.68 15.59
C GLU A 315 -23.20 -4.98 14.76
N GLY A 316 -23.08 -6.13 15.42
CA GLY A 316 -23.15 -7.45 14.79
C GLY A 316 -21.96 -7.82 13.89
N THR A 317 -20.97 -6.94 13.71
CA THR A 317 -19.81 -7.14 12.83
C THR A 317 -18.51 -6.73 13.53
N LYS A 318 -18.14 -7.50 14.56
CA LYS A 318 -17.00 -7.20 15.44
C LYS A 318 -15.69 -7.73 14.90
N ASN A 319 -14.70 -6.86 14.75
CA ASN A 319 -13.32 -7.32 14.56
C ASN A 319 -12.84 -7.99 15.85
N LYS A 320 -12.14 -9.11 15.72
CA LYS A 320 -11.74 -9.92 16.86
C LYS A 320 -10.25 -10.24 16.89
N ASP A 321 -9.77 -10.64 18.07
CA ASP A 321 -8.38 -11.01 18.32
C ASP A 321 -7.43 -9.85 18.01
N ILE A 322 -7.62 -8.75 18.75
CA ILE A 322 -6.89 -7.50 18.55
C ILE A 322 -5.83 -7.35 19.65
N TYR A 323 -4.59 -7.15 19.23
CA TYR A 323 -3.44 -6.99 20.12
C TYR A 323 -2.79 -5.64 19.85
N ILE A 324 -2.88 -4.72 20.81
CA ILE A 324 -2.22 -3.40 20.80
C ILE A 324 -1.18 -3.44 21.91
N VAL A 325 0.09 -3.70 21.59
CA VAL A 325 1.10 -4.08 22.59
C VAL A 325 2.42 -3.33 22.38
N ASP A 326 3.06 -2.85 23.43
CA ASP A 326 4.40 -2.21 23.37
C ASP A 326 4.50 -1.00 22.43
N ASN A 327 3.44 -0.25 22.16
CA ASN A 327 3.53 0.96 21.34
C ASN A 327 3.89 2.19 22.20
N ASP A 328 4.60 3.17 21.63
CA ASP A 328 4.90 4.45 22.28
C ASP A 328 4.07 5.59 21.66
N PHE A 329 3.35 6.33 22.50
CA PHE A 329 2.48 7.43 22.11
C PHE A 329 3.06 8.76 22.63
N GLU A 330 4.04 9.33 21.94
CA GLU A 330 4.93 10.41 22.45
C GLU A 330 4.25 11.78 22.69
N ASN A 331 2.95 11.94 22.43
CA ASN A 331 2.22 13.18 22.66
C ASN A 331 0.87 12.90 23.33
N ASP A 332 0.47 13.75 24.28
CA ASP A 332 -0.81 13.69 25.01
C ASP A 332 -2.05 13.75 24.11
N ALA A 333 -1.92 14.25 22.87
CA ALA A 333 -2.99 14.22 21.89
C ALA A 333 -3.25 12.82 21.28
N CYS A 334 -2.32 11.88 21.43
CA CYS A 334 -2.48 10.53 20.89
C CYS A 334 -3.58 9.78 21.64
N SER A 335 -4.52 9.23 20.88
CA SER A 335 -5.65 8.47 21.41
C SER A 335 -5.89 7.20 20.62
N VAL A 336 -6.46 6.20 21.29
CA VAL A 336 -6.91 4.95 20.70
C VAL A 336 -8.43 4.87 20.82
N LYS A 337 -9.13 4.58 19.72
CA LYS A 337 -10.57 4.29 19.74
C LYS A 337 -10.82 2.87 19.23
N ILE A 338 -11.60 2.10 19.99
CA ILE A 338 -11.97 0.72 19.67
C ILE A 338 -13.49 0.61 19.67
N GLY A 339 -14.08 0.44 18.48
CA GLY A 339 -15.52 0.29 18.30
C GLY A 339 -15.92 -1.09 17.80
N HIS A 340 -16.91 -1.67 18.47
CA HIS A 340 -17.52 -2.98 18.24
C HIS A 340 -16.46 -4.06 18.00
N ALA A 341 -15.81 -4.52 19.06
CA ALA A 341 -14.71 -5.47 18.97
C ALA A 341 -14.88 -6.61 19.98
N SER A 342 -14.19 -7.72 19.79
CA SER A 342 -14.11 -8.79 20.78
C SER A 342 -12.69 -9.30 20.94
N HIS A 343 -12.32 -9.74 22.15
CA HIS A 343 -10.98 -10.22 22.48
C HIS A 343 -9.90 -9.17 22.14
N VAL A 344 -9.78 -8.17 22.99
CA VAL A 344 -8.82 -7.08 22.83
C VAL A 344 -7.79 -7.14 23.95
N VAL A 345 -6.52 -7.29 23.60
CA VAL A 345 -5.38 -7.15 24.50
C VAL A 345 -4.72 -5.80 24.25
N CYS A 346 -4.74 -4.92 25.26
CA CYS A 346 -4.08 -3.62 25.23
C CYS A 346 -3.08 -3.55 26.39
N ALA A 347 -1.82 -3.88 26.14
CA ALA A 347 -0.83 -4.10 27.21
C ALA A 347 0.49 -3.38 26.92
N GLN A 348 1.18 -2.96 27.97
CA GLN A 348 2.57 -2.45 27.89
C GLN A 348 2.77 -1.25 26.93
N ASN A 349 1.69 -0.52 26.61
CA ASN A 349 1.78 0.68 25.78
C ASN A 349 2.28 1.86 26.60
N LYS A 350 3.35 2.51 26.15
CA LYS A 350 3.95 3.66 26.80
C LYS A 350 3.21 4.93 26.41
N ASN A 351 2.95 5.81 27.39
CA ASN A 351 2.28 7.10 27.22
C ASN A 351 0.84 7.04 26.66
N LEU A 352 0.20 5.87 26.62
CA LEU A 352 -1.19 5.75 26.17
C LEU A 352 -2.16 6.23 27.26
N LYS A 353 -2.66 7.46 27.13
CA LYS A 353 -3.54 8.10 28.14
C LYS A 353 -5.03 8.10 27.78
N ASP A 354 -5.39 8.16 26.49
CA ASP A 354 -6.79 8.21 26.04
C ASP A 354 -7.16 6.95 25.24
N ILE A 355 -7.98 6.08 25.84
CA ILE A 355 -8.55 4.89 25.20
C ILE A 355 -10.08 4.95 25.29
N LYS A 356 -10.73 5.03 24.13
CA LYS A 356 -12.19 5.03 24.00
C LYS A 356 -12.67 3.66 23.54
N LYS A 357 -13.61 3.07 24.29
CA LYS A 357 -14.19 1.74 24.03
C LYS A 357 -15.69 1.88 23.78
N GLU A 358 -16.18 1.24 22.73
CA GLU A 358 -17.58 1.22 22.33
C GLU A 358 -17.94 -0.23 21.98
N GLU A 359 -18.76 -0.89 22.80
CA GLU A 359 -19.16 -2.30 22.65
C GLU A 359 -18.01 -3.29 22.42
N VAL A 360 -17.01 -3.24 23.32
CA VAL A 360 -15.87 -4.16 23.31
C VAL A 360 -16.10 -5.32 24.27
N ASP A 361 -16.18 -6.53 23.73
CA ASP A 361 -16.25 -7.77 24.52
C ASP A 361 -14.82 -8.22 24.87
N ASP A 362 -14.60 -8.68 26.10
CA ASP A 362 -13.30 -9.23 26.54
C ASP A 362 -12.10 -8.30 26.29
N PHE A 363 -12.09 -7.16 26.99
CA PHE A 363 -10.97 -6.22 26.98
C PHE A 363 -10.02 -6.49 28.15
N PHE A 364 -8.76 -6.81 27.83
CA PHE A 364 -7.70 -7.06 28.79
C PHE A 364 -6.68 -5.91 28.72
N ASP A 365 -6.55 -5.14 29.81
CA ASP A 365 -5.42 -4.27 30.03
C ASP A 365 -4.42 -4.89 31.00
N VAL A 366 -3.15 -4.89 30.60
CA VAL A 366 -2.04 -5.13 31.52
C VAL A 366 -1.21 -3.88 31.50
N ILE A 367 -1.66 -2.89 32.28
CA ILE A 367 -0.84 -1.77 32.70
C ILE A 367 0.20 -2.37 33.65
N GLU A 368 1.49 -2.15 33.41
CA GLU A 368 2.55 -2.65 34.29
C GLU A 368 2.17 -2.38 35.75
N ALA A 369 2.20 -3.45 36.54
CA ALA A 369 2.02 -3.41 37.98
C ALA A 369 2.92 -2.31 38.55
N ALA A 370 2.35 -1.47 39.40
CA ALA A 370 3.11 -0.59 40.25
C ALA A 370 4.27 -1.39 40.84
N THR A 371 5.50 -0.91 40.66
CA THR A 371 6.62 -1.29 41.50
C THR A 371 6.23 -0.95 42.93
N GLU A 372 5.61 -1.89 43.64
CA GLU A 372 5.48 -1.82 45.09
C GLU A 372 6.90 -1.75 45.63
N ASN A 373 7.24 -0.58 46.17
CA ASN A 373 8.40 -0.39 47.01
C ASN A 373 8.33 -1.43 48.13
N VAL A 374 9.10 -2.51 47.99
CA VAL A 374 9.53 -3.27 49.16
C VAL A 374 10.58 -2.39 49.83
N GLY A 375 10.11 -1.52 50.71
CA GLY A 375 10.97 -0.81 51.64
C GLY A 375 11.75 -1.82 52.45
N GLU A 376 13.07 -1.84 52.28
CA GLU A 376 13.96 -2.46 53.25
C GLU A 376 13.90 -1.63 54.54
N LYS A 377 13.40 -2.26 55.60
CA LYS A 377 13.54 -1.81 56.99
C LYS A 377 14.74 -2.48 57.63
#